data_AF-A0A0P4WD00-F1
#
_entry.id   AF-A0A0P4WD00-F1
#
_cell.length_a   1.000
_cell.length_b   1.000
_cell.length_c   1.000
_cell.angle_alpha   90.00
_cell.angle_beta   90.00
_cell.angle_gamma   90.00
#
_symmetry.space_group_name_H-M   'P 1'
#
loop_
_entity.id
_entity.type
_entity.pdbx_description
1 polymer ?
#
loop_
_entity_poly.entity_id
_entity_poly.type
_entity_poly.pdbx_seq_one_letter_code
_entity_poly.pdbx_strand_id
1 'polypeptide(L)'
;MICPAWRVGGVCAIVGGILIHLTLGNLYSFGNMMTYMVSYMHQRVDPTITYANILWVNSITTMSQGFFMVLGGLLEKQAGPQLTCLLGCSILSSGIILTRYTVDVSLFAVLLTYGLLSGLGISLAYTTPLSCGMQWFPRHKGLVNGLIVAGFGLGALGSTTLQTMYLNPENKPPQSDGYFVEASILNRVPSVFVLLGVIFLVMQVVGCFLLKKPPQNMVHCQQESEGLLAEEVTSDGQELHINTPNITPSSSTTSFTTTTSPCSNLKPREVIKHRIFWRLWLIYFFNTIAIGYINAMGKSFGQTFIKDDHFLAVIVSMAAVFNAGGRVVWGRLMDITSFRVAMRMVTSILTVLFATMPLTVYLGKGGFTIWLWAIFFTFSGTFVLMPTAVEKTFGADHYSANYGLLFTSQ
;
A
#
# COMPACT_ATOMS: atom_id res chain seq x y z
N MET A 1 32.09 0.68 2.22
CA MET A 1 31.79 1.67 1.16
C MET A 1 31.06 0.94 0.03
N ILE A 2 29.78 1.23 -0.24
CA ILE A 2 28.97 0.49 -1.24
C ILE A 2 29.48 0.83 -2.65
N CYS A 3 29.77 -0.18 -3.47
CA CYS A 3 30.25 -0.02 -4.83
C CYS A 3 29.29 0.87 -5.67
N PRO A 4 29.76 1.85 -6.46
CA PRO A 4 28.90 2.79 -7.21
C PRO A 4 27.87 2.10 -8.11
N ALA A 5 28.24 0.97 -8.71
CA ALA A 5 27.34 0.16 -9.56
C ALA A 5 26.13 -0.41 -8.79
N TRP A 6 26.29 -0.72 -7.49
CA TRP A 6 25.21 -1.22 -6.65
C TRP A 6 24.21 -0.12 -6.28
N ARG A 7 24.66 1.14 -6.21
CA ARG A 7 23.76 2.28 -5.97
C ARG A 7 22.80 2.49 -7.14
N VAL A 8 23.28 2.34 -8.37
CA VAL A 8 22.44 2.48 -9.57
C VAL A 8 21.37 1.38 -9.62
N GLY A 9 21.75 0.13 -9.36
CA GLY A 9 20.79 -0.99 -9.31
C GLY A 9 19.67 -0.80 -8.28
N GLY A 10 20.01 -0.35 -7.07
CA GLY A 10 19.03 -0.05 -6.03
C GLY A 10 18.10 1.11 -6.39
N VAL A 11 18.62 2.20 -6.96
CA VAL A 11 17.80 3.33 -7.41
C VAL A 11 16.84 2.90 -8.52
N CYS A 12 17.31 2.12 -9.51
CA CYS A 12 16.44 1.55 -10.54
C CYS A 12 15.31 0.70 -9.95
N ALA A 13 15.61 -0.16 -8.97
CA ALA A 13 14.59 -0.97 -8.31
C ALA A 13 13.54 -0.12 -7.59
N ILE A 14 13.94 0.97 -6.93
CA ILE A 14 13.00 1.91 -6.29
C ILE A 14 12.12 2.60 -7.34
N VAL A 15 12.72 3.15 -8.42
CA VAL A 15 11.97 3.83 -9.49
C VAL A 15 10.99 2.86 -10.15
N GLY A 16 11.42 1.63 -10.45
CA GLY A 16 10.55 0.59 -11.00
C GLY A 16 9.40 0.26 -10.06
N GLY A 17 9.68 0.13 -8.75
CA GLY A 17 8.66 -0.09 -7.74
C GLY A 17 7.64 1.04 -7.63
N ILE A 18 8.10 2.31 -7.70
CA ILE A 18 7.23 3.49 -7.71
C ILE A 18 6.32 3.47 -8.94
N LEU A 19 6.86 3.19 -10.14
CA LEU A 19 6.07 3.13 -11.38
C LEU A 19 4.98 2.05 -11.30
N ILE A 20 5.32 0.86 -10.82
CA ILE A 20 4.35 -0.22 -10.62
C ILE A 20 3.27 0.24 -9.63
N HIS A 21 3.66 0.72 -8.44
CA HIS A 21 2.72 1.14 -7.42
C HIS A 21 1.84 2.32 -7.85
N LEU A 22 2.34 3.22 -8.71
CA LEU A 22 1.53 4.30 -9.31
C LEU A 22 0.34 3.75 -10.09
N THR A 23 0.51 2.62 -10.79
CA THR A 23 -0.60 1.94 -11.48
C THR A 23 -1.49 1.13 -10.54
N LEU A 24 -0.92 0.46 -9.53
CA LEU A 24 -1.71 -0.26 -8.52
C LEU A 24 -2.61 0.70 -7.71
N GLY A 25 -2.14 1.93 -7.52
CA GLY A 25 -2.86 3.02 -6.89
C GLY A 25 -4.12 3.49 -7.62
N ASN A 26 -4.38 2.98 -8.84
CA ASN A 26 -5.65 3.19 -9.55
C ASN A 26 -6.87 2.77 -8.72
N LEU A 27 -6.70 1.84 -7.78
CA LEU A 27 -7.73 1.46 -6.80
C LEU A 27 -8.36 2.68 -6.10
N TYR A 28 -7.55 3.67 -5.74
CA TYR A 28 -8.02 4.89 -5.07
C TYR A 28 -8.73 5.88 -6.02
N SER A 29 -8.64 5.69 -7.34
CA SER A 29 -9.42 6.46 -8.32
C SER A 29 -10.80 5.86 -8.60
N PHE A 30 -11.13 4.70 -8.00
CA PHE A 30 -12.40 4.02 -8.28
C PHE A 30 -13.62 4.90 -8.01
N GLY A 31 -13.59 5.77 -6.99
CA GLY A 31 -14.68 6.69 -6.70
C GLY A 31 -15.02 7.61 -7.88
N ASN A 32 -14.03 8.03 -8.67
CA ASN A 32 -14.25 8.81 -9.88
C ASN A 32 -14.77 7.93 -11.03
N MET A 33 -14.17 6.75 -11.24
CA MET A 33 -14.65 5.82 -12.28
C MET A 33 -16.10 5.35 -12.02
N MET A 34 -16.46 5.18 -10.76
CA MET A 34 -17.79 4.72 -10.32
C MET A 34 -18.91 5.61 -10.87
N THR A 35 -18.77 6.93 -10.85
CA THR A 35 -19.82 7.86 -11.30
C THR A 35 -20.10 7.72 -12.79
N TYR A 36 -19.06 7.56 -13.60
CA TYR A 36 -19.20 7.35 -15.04
C TYR A 36 -19.68 5.93 -15.38
N MET A 37 -19.17 4.92 -14.68
CA MET A 37 -19.52 3.52 -14.89
C MET A 37 -20.98 3.24 -14.52
N VAL A 38 -21.43 3.72 -13.36
CA VAL A 38 -22.84 3.55 -12.96
C VAL A 38 -23.77 4.27 -13.94
N SER A 39 -23.43 5.49 -14.36
CA SER A 39 -24.23 6.25 -15.32
C SER A 39 -24.35 5.54 -16.66
N TYR A 40 -23.25 4.97 -17.14
CA TYR A 40 -23.26 4.19 -18.37
C TYR A 40 -24.13 2.94 -18.27
N MET A 41 -23.92 2.13 -17.23
CA MET A 41 -24.65 0.88 -17.07
C MET A 41 -26.13 1.10 -16.80
N HIS A 42 -26.47 2.12 -16.01
CA HIS A 42 -27.86 2.51 -15.75
C HIS A 42 -28.59 2.92 -17.04
N GLN A 43 -27.94 3.72 -17.89
CA GLN A 43 -28.55 4.27 -19.10
C GLN A 43 -28.55 3.30 -20.30
N ARG A 44 -27.58 2.38 -20.36
CA ARG A 44 -27.35 1.56 -21.57
C ARG A 44 -27.53 0.06 -21.36
N VAL A 45 -27.49 -0.44 -20.13
CA VAL A 45 -27.47 -1.88 -19.83
C VAL A 45 -28.68 -2.28 -19.00
N ASP A 46 -28.82 -1.73 -17.80
CA ASP A 46 -29.89 -2.08 -16.86
C ASP A 46 -30.23 -0.89 -15.95
N PRO A 47 -31.45 -0.32 -16.04
CA PRO A 47 -31.86 0.84 -15.26
C PRO A 47 -32.05 0.54 -13.76
N THR A 48 -31.97 -0.72 -13.33
CA THR A 48 -32.01 -1.07 -11.90
C THR A 48 -30.65 -0.91 -11.21
N ILE A 49 -29.57 -0.73 -11.98
CA ILE A 49 -28.22 -0.56 -11.45
C ILE A 49 -28.10 0.80 -10.75
N THR A 50 -27.69 0.76 -9.49
CA THR A 50 -27.44 1.95 -8.66
C THR A 50 -25.99 2.04 -8.22
N TYR A 51 -25.63 3.19 -7.62
CA TYR A 51 -24.34 3.37 -6.96
C TYR A 51 -24.01 2.26 -5.94
N ALA A 52 -25.01 1.77 -5.20
CA ALA A 52 -24.84 0.70 -4.23
C ALA A 52 -24.42 -0.62 -4.89
N ASN A 53 -24.92 -0.90 -6.11
CA ASN A 53 -24.53 -2.10 -6.85
C ASN A 53 -23.09 -2.01 -7.35
N ILE A 54 -22.66 -0.84 -7.84
CA ILE A 54 -21.29 -0.64 -8.35
C ILE A 54 -20.24 -0.65 -7.24
N LEU A 55 -20.57 -0.25 -6.01
CA LEU A 55 -19.64 -0.31 -4.86
C LEU A 55 -19.07 -1.71 -4.63
N TRP A 56 -19.81 -2.77 -4.98
CA TRP A 56 -19.33 -4.14 -4.90
C TRP A 56 -18.08 -4.41 -5.75
N VAL A 57 -17.86 -3.66 -6.84
CA VAL A 57 -16.64 -3.80 -7.66
C VAL A 57 -15.39 -3.48 -6.83
N ASN A 58 -15.39 -2.39 -6.06
CA ASN A 58 -14.26 -2.03 -5.19
C ASN A 58 -14.10 -3.00 -4.02
N SER A 59 -15.21 -3.44 -3.43
CA SER A 59 -15.21 -4.45 -2.36
C SER A 59 -14.60 -5.76 -2.82
N ILE A 60 -15.00 -6.26 -4.00
CA ILE A 60 -14.43 -7.47 -4.60
C ILE A 60 -12.96 -7.26 -4.96
N THR A 61 -12.57 -6.08 -5.45
CA THR A 61 -11.16 -5.77 -5.74
C THR A 61 -10.31 -5.89 -4.48
N THR A 62 -10.76 -5.28 -3.38
CA THR A 62 -10.04 -5.26 -2.10
C THR A 62 -10.00 -6.65 -1.45
N MET A 63 -11.13 -7.37 -1.47
CA MET A 63 -11.21 -8.74 -0.97
C MET A 63 -10.30 -9.68 -1.77
N SER A 64 -10.29 -9.56 -3.10
CA SER A 64 -9.41 -10.33 -3.98
C SER A 64 -7.95 -9.98 -3.73
N GLN A 65 -7.63 -8.69 -3.51
CA GLN A 65 -6.30 -8.25 -3.14
C GLN A 65 -5.82 -8.94 -1.85
N GLY A 66 -6.63 -8.92 -0.78
CA GLY A 66 -6.28 -9.55 0.50
C GLY A 66 -6.13 -11.06 0.39
N PHE A 67 -7.08 -11.74 -0.26
CA PHE A 67 -7.09 -13.20 -0.38
C PHE A 67 -5.93 -13.73 -1.24
N PHE A 68 -5.68 -13.14 -2.40
CA PHE A 68 -4.66 -13.62 -3.33
C PHE A 68 -3.24 -13.15 -2.99
N MET A 69 -3.05 -12.23 -2.04
CA MET A 69 -1.69 -11.76 -1.72
C MET A 69 -0.80 -12.85 -1.13
N VAL A 70 -1.39 -13.81 -0.39
CA VAL A 70 -0.66 -15.00 0.07
C VAL A 70 -0.16 -15.81 -1.13
N LEU A 71 -1.02 -16.02 -2.14
CA LEU A 71 -0.66 -16.73 -3.37
C LEU A 71 0.46 -15.98 -4.12
N GLY A 72 0.38 -14.65 -4.21
CA GLY A 72 1.43 -13.82 -4.78
C GLY A 72 2.77 -13.98 -4.10
N GLY A 73 2.79 -13.98 -2.76
CA GLY A 73 4.01 -14.21 -2.01
C GLY A 73 4.60 -15.61 -2.17
N LEU A 74 3.76 -16.64 -2.30
CA LEU A 74 4.21 -18.01 -2.59
C LEU A 74 4.78 -18.12 -4.01
N LEU A 75 4.13 -17.47 -4.99
CA LEU A 75 4.58 -17.44 -6.37
C LEU A 75 5.90 -16.69 -6.49
N GLU A 76 6.08 -15.54 -5.84
CA GLU A 76 7.36 -14.80 -5.79
C GLU A 76 8.52 -15.67 -5.31
N LYS A 77 8.28 -16.54 -4.32
CA LYS A 77 9.31 -17.45 -3.82
C LYS A 77 9.72 -18.50 -4.86
N GLN A 78 8.78 -19.00 -5.65
CA GLN A 78 9.01 -20.08 -6.62
C GLN A 78 9.50 -19.56 -7.97
N ALA A 79 8.80 -18.57 -8.52
CA ALA A 79 9.01 -18.01 -9.86
C ALA A 79 10.00 -16.83 -9.87
N GLY A 80 10.31 -16.27 -8.70
CA GLY A 80 11.11 -15.06 -8.59
C GLY A 80 10.30 -13.78 -8.78
N PRO A 81 10.90 -12.62 -8.47
CA PRO A 81 10.19 -11.35 -8.38
C PRO A 81 9.72 -10.83 -9.74
N GLN A 82 10.57 -10.90 -10.76
CA GLN A 82 10.25 -10.31 -12.06
C GLN A 82 9.07 -11.01 -12.72
N LEU A 83 9.03 -12.34 -12.70
CA LEU A 83 7.94 -13.10 -13.30
C LEU A 83 6.63 -12.90 -12.54
N THR A 84 6.65 -12.98 -11.20
CA THR A 84 5.45 -12.74 -10.38
C THR A 84 4.88 -11.34 -10.59
N CYS A 85 5.75 -10.32 -10.62
CA CYS A 85 5.34 -8.95 -10.84
C CYS A 85 4.78 -8.74 -12.26
N LEU A 86 5.43 -9.30 -13.30
CA LEU A 86 4.97 -9.22 -14.68
C LEU A 86 3.62 -9.89 -14.88
N LEU A 87 3.41 -11.07 -14.27
CA LEU A 87 2.11 -11.77 -14.29
C LEU A 87 1.02 -10.93 -13.61
N GLY A 88 1.29 -10.40 -12.42
CA GLY A 88 0.35 -9.54 -11.70
C GLY A 88 -0.04 -8.29 -12.48
N CYS A 89 0.96 -7.59 -13.03
CA CYS A 89 0.75 -6.42 -13.88
C CYS A 89 -0.06 -6.73 -15.14
N SER A 90 0.28 -7.84 -15.81
CA SER A 90 -0.44 -8.29 -17.01
C SER A 90 -1.90 -8.63 -16.70
N ILE A 91 -2.18 -9.30 -15.59
CA ILE A 91 -3.54 -9.63 -15.14
C ILE A 91 -4.33 -8.37 -14.82
N LEU A 92 -3.75 -7.43 -14.07
CA LEU A 92 -4.40 -6.15 -13.74
C LEU A 92 -4.76 -5.37 -15.00
N SER A 93 -3.78 -5.14 -15.88
CA SER A 93 -4.00 -4.37 -17.11
C SER A 93 -4.96 -5.07 -18.07
N SER A 94 -4.88 -6.39 -18.20
CA SER A 94 -5.82 -7.17 -19.02
C SER A 94 -7.23 -7.15 -18.43
N GLY A 95 -7.39 -7.23 -17.11
CA GLY A 95 -8.69 -7.12 -16.44
C GLY A 95 -9.35 -5.76 -16.67
N ILE A 96 -8.56 -4.69 -16.59
CA ILE A 96 -9.04 -3.33 -16.92
C ILE A 96 -9.42 -3.25 -18.41
N ILE A 97 -8.56 -3.69 -19.34
CA ILE A 97 -8.87 -3.66 -20.78
C ILE A 97 -10.12 -4.48 -21.10
N LEU A 98 -10.26 -5.68 -20.52
CA LEU A 98 -11.40 -6.56 -20.74
C LEU A 98 -12.71 -5.95 -20.24
N THR A 99 -12.63 -5.02 -19.27
CA THR A 99 -13.79 -4.27 -18.77
C THR A 99 -14.45 -3.42 -19.87
N ARG A 100 -13.71 -3.02 -20.91
CA ARG A 100 -14.27 -2.41 -22.13
C ARG A 100 -15.45 -3.22 -22.67
N TYR A 101 -15.33 -4.54 -22.68
CA TYR A 101 -16.31 -5.42 -23.30
C TYR A 101 -17.37 -5.88 -22.30
N THR A 102 -17.02 -6.01 -21.02
CA THR A 102 -17.97 -6.49 -20.00
C THR A 102 -18.89 -5.40 -19.47
N VAL A 103 -18.48 -4.12 -19.52
CA VAL A 103 -19.32 -2.99 -19.12
C VAL A 103 -20.59 -2.86 -19.96
N ASP A 104 -20.56 -3.35 -21.20
CA ASP A 104 -21.70 -3.37 -22.13
C ASP A 104 -22.64 -4.57 -21.90
N VAL A 105 -22.24 -5.54 -21.05
CA VAL A 105 -22.94 -6.83 -20.91
C VAL A 105 -23.70 -6.91 -19.60
N SER A 106 -23.02 -6.83 -18.46
CA SER A 106 -23.66 -6.94 -17.15
C SER A 106 -22.75 -6.50 -16.01
N LEU A 107 -23.34 -6.12 -14.88
CA LEU A 107 -22.57 -5.83 -13.66
C LEU A 107 -21.74 -7.04 -13.22
N PHE A 108 -22.30 -8.24 -13.29
CA PHE A 108 -21.58 -9.46 -12.90
C PHE A 108 -20.27 -9.64 -13.68
N ALA A 109 -20.31 -9.38 -15.00
CA ALA A 109 -19.11 -9.46 -15.82
C ALA A 109 -18.06 -8.39 -15.45
N VAL A 110 -18.49 -7.17 -15.08
CA VAL A 110 -17.61 -6.12 -14.55
C VAL A 110 -17.02 -6.50 -13.19
N LEU A 111 -17.78 -7.15 -12.31
CA LEU A 111 -17.28 -7.65 -11.02
C LEU A 111 -16.15 -8.68 -11.22
N LEU A 112 -16.24 -9.51 -12.27
CA LEU A 112 -15.17 -10.46 -12.61
C LEU A 112 -13.93 -9.76 -13.20
N THR A 113 -14.11 -8.82 -14.13
CA THR A 113 -12.97 -8.20 -14.82
C THR A 113 -12.33 -7.06 -14.02
N TYR A 114 -13.11 -6.06 -13.65
CA TYR A 114 -12.59 -4.89 -12.94
C TYR A 114 -12.43 -5.17 -11.45
N GLY A 115 -13.26 -6.03 -10.87
CA GLY A 115 -13.17 -6.44 -9.47
C GLY A 115 -12.11 -7.51 -9.23
N LEU A 116 -12.44 -8.75 -9.59
CA LEU A 116 -11.66 -9.95 -9.25
C LEU A 116 -10.28 -9.95 -9.93
N LEU A 117 -10.20 -9.75 -11.25
CA LEU A 117 -8.91 -9.78 -11.96
C LEU A 117 -8.00 -8.61 -11.55
N SER A 118 -8.53 -7.39 -11.38
CA SER A 118 -7.73 -6.26 -10.89
C SER A 118 -7.17 -6.55 -9.49
N GLY A 119 -7.99 -7.07 -8.57
CA GLY A 119 -7.55 -7.40 -7.22
C GLY A 119 -6.50 -8.51 -7.20
N LEU A 120 -6.69 -9.56 -8.01
CA LEU A 120 -5.67 -10.59 -8.22
C LEU A 120 -4.37 -10.00 -8.76
N GLY A 121 -4.42 -9.16 -9.79
CA GLY A 121 -3.25 -8.53 -10.37
C GLY A 121 -2.49 -7.64 -9.38
N ILE A 122 -3.21 -6.83 -8.60
CA ILE A 122 -2.63 -6.02 -7.52
C ILE A 122 -1.95 -6.91 -6.49
N SER A 123 -2.59 -8.00 -6.07
CA SER A 123 -2.06 -8.90 -5.03
C SER A 123 -0.73 -9.55 -5.40
N LEU A 124 -0.54 -9.91 -6.68
CA LEU A 124 0.68 -10.53 -7.18
C LEU A 124 1.80 -9.48 -7.35
N ALA A 125 1.47 -8.25 -7.76
CA ALA A 125 2.45 -7.22 -8.06
C ALA A 125 2.84 -6.34 -6.86
N TYR A 126 2.05 -6.32 -5.78
CA TYR A 126 2.22 -5.38 -4.66
C TYR A 126 3.47 -5.65 -3.82
N THR A 127 3.69 -6.89 -3.36
CA THR A 127 4.73 -7.20 -2.37
C THR A 127 6.13 -7.24 -2.96
N THR A 128 6.23 -7.57 -4.24
CA THR A 128 7.50 -7.86 -4.90
C THR A 128 8.43 -6.65 -5.06
N PRO A 129 7.94 -5.44 -5.42
CA PRO A 129 8.79 -4.26 -5.36
C PRO A 129 9.28 -3.91 -3.95
N LEU A 130 8.45 -4.17 -2.93
CA LEU A 130 8.81 -3.89 -1.53
C LEU A 130 9.93 -4.82 -1.07
N SER A 131 9.79 -6.12 -1.33
CA SER A 131 10.81 -7.12 -0.99
C SER A 131 12.15 -6.80 -1.65
N CYS A 132 12.14 -6.45 -2.95
CA CYS A 132 13.34 -6.09 -3.69
C CYS A 132 13.98 -4.80 -3.14
N GLY A 133 13.18 -3.75 -2.92
CA GLY A 133 13.68 -2.47 -2.41
C GLY A 133 14.34 -2.60 -1.03
N MET A 134 13.71 -3.34 -0.11
CA MET A 134 14.23 -3.56 1.24
C MET A 134 15.54 -4.35 1.24
N GLN A 135 15.73 -5.27 0.28
CA GLN A 135 17.00 -6.01 0.12
C GLN A 135 18.14 -5.12 -0.39
N TRP A 136 17.87 -4.12 -1.24
CA TRP A 136 18.91 -3.18 -1.69
C TRP A 136 19.41 -2.25 -0.58
N PHE A 137 18.53 -1.89 0.35
CA PHE A 137 18.78 -0.89 1.39
C PHE A 137 18.36 -1.38 2.79
N PRO A 138 19.07 -2.37 3.36
CA PRO A 138 18.67 -3.02 4.63
C PRO A 138 18.64 -2.09 5.85
N ARG A 139 19.44 -1.02 5.84
CA ARG A 139 19.48 0.00 6.90
C ARG A 139 18.33 1.02 6.80
N HIS A 140 17.68 1.13 5.64
CA HIS A 140 16.66 2.14 5.36
C HIS A 140 15.38 1.52 4.78
N LYS A 141 15.02 0.32 5.27
CA LYS A 141 13.85 -0.44 4.79
C LYS A 141 12.57 0.36 4.88
N GLY A 142 12.35 1.10 5.98
CA GLY A 142 11.18 1.92 6.19
C GLY A 142 11.05 3.04 5.16
N LEU A 143 12.12 3.82 4.93
CA LEU A 143 12.14 4.89 3.94
C LEU A 143 11.94 4.37 2.52
N VAL A 144 12.62 3.28 2.16
CA VAL A 144 12.53 2.69 0.81
C VAL A 144 11.14 2.17 0.53
N ASN A 145 10.56 1.44 1.49
CA ASN A 145 9.19 0.99 1.42
C ASN A 145 8.22 2.20 1.36
N GLY A 146 8.48 3.25 2.15
CA GLY A 146 7.74 4.50 2.10
C GLY A 146 7.75 5.17 0.73
N LEU A 147 8.89 5.23 0.06
CA LEU A 147 9.04 5.78 -1.29
C LEU A 147 8.27 4.96 -2.33
N ILE A 148 8.42 3.63 -2.32
CA ILE A 148 7.75 2.75 -3.28
C ILE A 148 6.24 2.84 -3.13
N VAL A 149 5.73 2.72 -1.90
CA VAL A 149 4.29 2.72 -1.66
C VAL A 149 3.71 4.15 -1.74
N ALA A 150 4.52 5.22 -1.67
CA ALA A 150 4.07 6.58 -2.02
C ALA A 150 3.55 6.66 -3.45
N GLY A 151 4.10 5.87 -4.37
CA GLY A 151 3.54 5.69 -5.72
C GLY A 151 2.07 5.27 -5.68
N PHE A 152 1.69 4.34 -4.79
CA PHE A 152 0.30 3.89 -4.63
C PHE A 152 -0.63 5.04 -4.21
N GLY A 153 -0.18 5.88 -3.28
CA GLY A 153 -0.94 7.07 -2.86
C GLY A 153 -1.12 8.10 -3.98
N LEU A 154 -0.08 8.33 -4.78
CA LEU A 154 -0.12 9.27 -5.91
C LEU A 154 -0.87 8.73 -7.13
N GLY A 155 -1.08 7.42 -7.22
CA GLY A 155 -1.71 6.77 -8.37
C GLY A 155 -3.10 7.33 -8.69
N ALA A 156 -3.88 7.65 -7.65
CA ALA A 156 -5.19 8.28 -7.82
C ALA A 156 -5.12 9.64 -8.51
N LEU A 157 -4.11 10.47 -8.23
CA LEU A 157 -4.01 11.81 -8.80
C LEU A 157 -3.86 11.74 -10.32
N GLY A 158 -2.93 10.89 -10.81
CA GLY A 158 -2.73 10.69 -12.25
C GLY A 158 -3.95 10.04 -12.91
N SER A 159 -4.46 8.96 -12.31
CA SER A 159 -5.56 8.18 -12.88
C SER A 159 -6.87 8.96 -12.94
N THR A 160 -7.22 9.67 -11.86
CA THR A 160 -8.44 10.49 -11.77
C THR A 160 -8.40 11.66 -12.75
N THR A 161 -7.26 12.36 -12.82
CA THR A 161 -7.10 13.49 -13.75
C THR A 161 -7.27 13.02 -15.20
N LEU A 162 -6.62 11.92 -15.56
CA LEU A 162 -6.73 11.32 -16.89
C LEU A 162 -8.17 10.89 -17.23
N GLN A 163 -8.83 10.20 -16.30
CA GLN A 163 -10.23 9.78 -16.45
C GLN A 163 -11.15 10.96 -16.72
N THR A 164 -11.09 12.00 -15.88
CA THR A 164 -11.97 13.16 -16.00
C THR A 164 -11.70 13.97 -17.26
N MET A 165 -10.43 14.23 -17.59
CA MET A 165 -10.06 14.93 -18.84
C MET A 165 -10.55 14.19 -20.08
N TYR A 166 -10.51 12.85 -20.08
CA TYR A 166 -10.96 12.05 -21.22
C TYR A 166 -12.49 11.94 -21.30
N LEU A 167 -13.13 11.60 -20.17
CA LEU A 167 -14.57 11.31 -20.11
C LEU A 167 -15.43 12.58 -20.18
N ASN A 168 -15.02 13.65 -19.50
CA ASN A 168 -15.81 14.87 -19.34
C ASN A 168 -14.94 16.15 -19.48
N PRO A 169 -14.34 16.40 -20.66
CA PRO A 169 -13.47 17.55 -20.87
C PRO A 169 -14.19 18.90 -20.74
N GLU A 170 -15.49 18.92 -21.05
CA GLU A 170 -16.35 20.12 -20.95
C GLU A 170 -16.89 20.33 -19.52
N ASN A 171 -16.51 19.47 -18.58
CA ASN A 171 -16.92 19.52 -17.18
C ASN A 171 -18.45 19.68 -16.99
N LYS A 172 -19.24 18.94 -17.77
CA LYS A 172 -20.70 18.97 -17.66
C LYS A 172 -21.11 18.38 -16.31
N PRO A 173 -22.11 18.95 -15.61
CA PRO A 173 -22.60 18.40 -14.36
C PRO A 173 -23.48 17.15 -14.61
N PRO A 174 -23.56 16.22 -13.64
CA PRO A 174 -24.57 15.16 -13.66
C PRO A 174 -25.98 15.74 -13.41
N GLN A 175 -27.02 14.94 -13.65
CA GLN A 175 -28.39 15.28 -13.30
C GLN A 175 -28.61 15.30 -11.77
N SER A 176 -29.79 15.76 -11.32
CA SER A 176 -30.13 15.87 -9.89
C SER A 176 -30.12 14.55 -9.12
N ASP A 177 -30.26 13.43 -9.82
CA ASP A 177 -30.17 12.06 -9.30
C ASP A 177 -28.72 11.53 -9.25
N GLY A 178 -27.75 12.32 -9.72
CA GLY A 178 -26.33 12.00 -9.72
C GLY A 178 -25.86 11.20 -10.95
N TYR A 179 -26.70 10.96 -11.95
CA TYR A 179 -26.30 10.22 -13.17
C TYR A 179 -25.96 11.15 -14.33
N PHE A 180 -25.01 10.74 -15.17
CA PHE A 180 -24.74 11.39 -16.45
C PHE A 180 -25.61 10.76 -17.55
N VAL A 181 -26.33 11.60 -18.29
CA VAL A 181 -27.16 11.17 -19.44
C VAL A 181 -26.54 11.52 -20.78
N GLU A 182 -25.54 12.40 -20.78
CA GLU A 182 -25.00 12.97 -22.01
C GLU A 182 -24.30 11.91 -22.85
N ALA A 183 -24.79 11.72 -24.08
CA ALA A 183 -24.28 10.69 -24.98
C ALA A 183 -22.77 10.85 -25.25
N SER A 184 -22.27 12.09 -25.27
CA SER A 184 -20.84 12.37 -25.46
C SER A 184 -19.96 11.82 -24.35
N ILE A 185 -20.44 11.80 -23.11
CA ILE A 185 -19.72 11.24 -21.94
C ILE A 185 -19.88 9.73 -21.96
N LEU A 186 -21.12 9.24 -22.09
CA LEU A 186 -21.44 7.82 -22.04
C LEU A 186 -20.69 7.01 -23.11
N ASN A 187 -20.59 7.52 -24.34
CA ASN A 187 -19.90 6.83 -25.43
C ASN A 187 -18.37 6.70 -25.20
N ARG A 188 -17.79 7.47 -24.27
CA ARG A 188 -16.36 7.40 -23.92
C ARG A 188 -16.07 6.46 -22.76
N VAL A 189 -17.09 6.05 -22.00
CA VAL A 189 -16.92 5.19 -20.82
C VAL A 189 -16.26 3.86 -21.18
N PRO A 190 -16.67 3.14 -22.23
CA PRO A 190 -16.00 1.89 -22.54
C PRO A 190 -14.52 2.09 -22.96
N SER A 191 -14.22 3.12 -23.76
CA SER A 191 -12.87 3.35 -24.29
C SER A 191 -11.85 3.81 -23.24
N VAL A 192 -12.29 4.43 -22.13
CA VAL A 192 -11.38 4.83 -21.05
C VAL A 192 -10.70 3.63 -20.38
N PHE A 193 -11.38 2.48 -20.32
CA PHE A 193 -10.81 1.25 -19.76
C PHE A 193 -9.63 0.75 -20.60
N VAL A 194 -9.76 0.81 -21.93
CA VAL A 194 -8.65 0.48 -22.84
C VAL A 194 -7.50 1.47 -22.66
N LEU A 195 -7.81 2.77 -22.63
CA LEU A 195 -6.81 3.83 -22.43
C LEU A 195 -6.00 3.62 -21.14
N LEU A 196 -6.69 3.44 -20.01
CA LEU A 196 -6.03 3.21 -18.71
C LEU A 196 -5.23 1.92 -18.71
N GLY A 197 -5.80 0.82 -19.19
CA GLY A 197 -5.13 -0.47 -19.19
C GLY A 197 -3.86 -0.49 -20.05
N VAL A 198 -3.85 0.19 -21.20
CA VAL A 198 -2.64 0.31 -22.04
C VAL A 198 -1.57 1.17 -21.36
N ILE A 199 -1.95 2.33 -20.82
CA ILE A 199 -1.01 3.22 -20.10
C ILE A 199 -0.39 2.48 -18.91
N PHE A 200 -1.22 1.79 -18.12
CA PHE A 200 -0.75 1.02 -16.98
C PHE A 200 0.15 -0.12 -17.40
N LEU A 201 -0.20 -0.86 -18.47
CA LEU A 201 0.65 -1.94 -18.98
C LEU A 201 2.04 -1.43 -19.38
N VAL A 202 2.12 -0.31 -20.10
CA VAL A 202 3.40 0.28 -20.51
C VAL A 202 4.23 0.68 -19.28
N MET A 203 3.63 1.39 -18.33
CA MET A 203 4.31 1.80 -17.10
C MET A 203 4.77 0.60 -16.27
N GLN A 204 3.94 -0.43 -16.18
CA GLN A 204 4.24 -1.66 -15.46
C GLN A 204 5.35 -2.47 -16.11
N VAL A 205 5.37 -2.60 -17.44
CA VAL A 205 6.43 -3.28 -18.18
C VAL A 205 7.77 -2.59 -17.95
N VAL A 206 7.82 -1.27 -18.07
CA VAL A 206 9.02 -0.47 -17.76
C VAL A 206 9.44 -0.68 -16.30
N GLY A 207 8.49 -0.62 -15.36
CA GLY A 207 8.76 -0.84 -13.94
C GLY A 207 9.30 -2.23 -13.64
N CYS A 208 8.78 -3.27 -14.29
CA CYS A 208 9.23 -4.66 -14.14
C CYS A 208 10.67 -4.85 -14.65
N PHE A 209 11.05 -4.20 -15.75
CA PHE A 209 12.43 -4.25 -16.27
C PHE A 209 13.44 -3.57 -15.34
N LEU A 210 13.02 -2.50 -14.68
CA LEU A 210 13.84 -1.79 -13.69
C LEU A 210 13.95 -2.57 -12.37
N LEU A 211 12.98 -3.44 -12.07
CA LEU A 211 12.96 -4.24 -10.86
C LEU A 211 14.00 -5.37 -10.94
N LYS A 212 15.05 -5.28 -10.12
CA LYS A 212 16.09 -6.31 -10.00
C LYS A 212 16.35 -6.63 -8.54
N LYS A 213 16.62 -7.90 -8.24
CA LYS A 213 17.15 -8.31 -6.93
C LYS A 213 18.63 -7.91 -6.82
N PRO A 214 19.11 -7.55 -5.62
CA PRO A 214 20.54 -7.37 -5.41
C PRO A 214 21.28 -8.71 -5.59
N PRO A 215 22.53 -8.69 -6.06
CA PRO A 215 23.33 -9.89 -6.20
C PRO A 215 23.66 -10.48 -4.82
N GLN A 216 23.70 -11.81 -4.70
CA GLN A 216 23.83 -12.51 -3.40
C GLN A 216 25.08 -12.12 -2.62
N ASN A 217 26.20 -11.85 -3.31
CA ASN A 217 27.45 -11.38 -2.70
C ASN A 217 27.29 -10.05 -1.96
N MET A 218 26.49 -9.11 -2.48
CA MET A 218 26.20 -7.85 -1.81
C MET A 218 25.43 -8.09 -0.52
N VAL A 219 24.45 -9.00 -0.54
CA VAL A 219 23.63 -9.33 0.64
C VAL A 219 24.50 -9.96 1.73
N HIS A 220 25.41 -10.88 1.37
CA HIS A 220 26.35 -11.47 2.31
C HIS A 220 27.30 -10.44 2.92
N CYS A 221 27.94 -9.58 2.11
CA CYS A 221 28.80 -8.52 2.63
C CYS A 221 28.06 -7.55 3.56
N GLN A 222 26.78 -7.28 3.29
CA GLN A 222 25.96 -6.42 4.15
C GLN A 222 25.64 -7.08 5.49
N GLN A 223 25.28 -8.37 5.48
CA GLN A 223 25.01 -9.13 6.71
C GLN A 223 26.27 -9.26 7.58
N GLU A 224 27.42 -9.53 6.95
CA GLU A 224 28.71 -9.63 7.64
C GLU A 224 29.12 -8.29 8.27
N SER A 225 28.97 -7.18 7.53
CA SER A 225 29.22 -5.84 8.06
C SER A 225 28.26 -5.45 9.20
N GLU A 226 26.99 -5.87 9.16
CA GLU A 226 26.04 -5.62 10.26
C GLU A 226 26.36 -6.47 11.50
N GLY A 227 26.81 -7.72 11.31
CA GLY A 227 27.27 -8.58 12.39
C GLY A 227 28.48 -8.00 13.13
N LEU A 228 29.49 -7.55 12.38
CA LEU A 228 30.69 -6.92 12.94
C LEU A 228 30.38 -5.64 13.72
N LEU A 229 29.49 -4.77 13.19
CA LEU A 229 29.05 -3.56 13.90
C LEU A 229 28.25 -3.89 15.17
N ALA A 230 27.46 -4.96 15.16
CA ALA A 230 26.73 -5.39 16.35
C ALA A 230 27.68 -5.93 17.42
N GLU A 231 28.72 -6.67 17.02
CA GLU A 231 29.78 -7.14 17.91
C GLU A 231 30.59 -5.98 18.52
N GLU A 232 31.01 -5.00 17.71
CA GLU A 232 31.72 -3.79 18.19
C GLU A 232 30.90 -2.98 19.21
N VAL A 233 29.60 -2.78 18.95
CA VAL A 233 28.71 -2.06 19.89
C VAL A 233 28.52 -2.85 21.20
N THR A 234 28.55 -4.18 21.15
CA THR A 234 28.51 -5.01 22.37
C THR A 234 29.83 -5.04 23.13
N SER A 235 30.98 -4.94 22.45
CA SER A 235 32.29 -4.90 23.10
C SER A 235 32.60 -3.52 23.72
N ASP A 236 32.25 -2.43 23.04
CA ASP A 236 32.43 -1.06 23.57
C ASP A 236 31.49 -0.75 24.75
N GLY A 237 30.40 -1.51 24.89
CA GLY A 237 29.54 -1.48 26.08
C GLY A 237 30.13 -2.17 27.32
N GLN A 238 31.31 -2.78 27.21
CA GLN A 238 31.89 -3.65 28.25
C GLN A 238 33.25 -3.21 28.79
N GLU A 239 33.85 -2.11 28.34
CA GLU A 239 35.11 -1.61 28.87
C GLU A 239 34.96 -0.32 29.70
N LEU A 240 34.77 -0.46 31.02
CA LEU A 240 35.45 0.39 32.03
C LEU A 240 35.34 -0.19 33.45
N HIS A 241 36.04 -1.29 33.75
CA HIS A 241 36.44 -1.58 35.13
C HIS A 241 37.90 -2.06 35.18
N ILE A 242 38.74 -1.16 35.68
CA ILE A 242 40.16 -1.36 35.94
C ILE A 242 40.35 -2.44 37.04
N ASN A 243 41.31 -3.32 36.78
CA ASN A 243 41.80 -4.46 37.55
C ASN A 243 41.82 -4.37 39.09
N THR A 244 41.45 -5.50 39.74
CA THR A 244 42.10 -6.00 40.97
C THR A 244 42.14 -7.54 40.95
N PRO A 245 43.23 -8.20 41.42
CA PRO A 245 43.41 -9.64 41.27
C PRO A 245 42.88 -10.48 42.44
N ASN A 246 42.42 -11.69 42.10
CA ASN A 246 42.25 -12.92 42.90
C ASN A 246 41.25 -12.96 44.08
N ILE A 247 40.32 -13.93 44.03
CA ILE A 247 40.14 -15.09 44.95
C ILE A 247 38.94 -15.96 44.48
N THR A 248 39.24 -17.23 44.15
CA THR A 248 38.48 -18.52 44.08
C THR A 248 36.95 -18.66 43.84
N PRO A 249 36.50 -19.82 43.32
CA PRO A 249 35.26 -19.96 42.56
C PRO A 249 34.06 -20.36 43.41
N SER A 250 32.92 -19.72 43.17
CA SER A 250 31.61 -20.25 43.57
C SER A 250 30.65 -20.19 42.40
N SER A 251 30.28 -21.39 41.98
CA SER A 251 29.23 -21.73 41.04
C SER A 251 27.88 -21.11 41.44
N SER A 252 27.32 -20.27 40.58
CA SER A 252 25.87 -20.17 40.26
C SER A 252 25.58 -18.83 39.57
N THR A 253 26.18 -18.59 38.41
CA THR A 253 25.68 -17.53 37.52
C THR A 253 24.62 -18.15 36.64
N THR A 254 23.37 -17.95 37.03
CA THR A 254 22.20 -18.10 36.17
C THR A 254 22.44 -17.22 34.94
N SER A 255 22.90 -17.83 33.85
CA SER A 255 22.98 -17.17 32.56
C SER A 255 21.54 -16.81 32.17
N PHE A 256 21.17 -15.55 32.35
CA PHE A 256 20.13 -14.94 31.54
C PHE A 256 20.67 -14.86 30.12
N THR A 257 20.69 -16.01 29.43
CA THR A 257 20.66 -16.08 27.98
C THR A 257 19.39 -15.37 27.55
N THR A 258 19.51 -14.08 27.29
CA THR A 258 18.53 -13.34 26.52
C THR A 258 18.60 -13.96 25.14
N THR A 259 17.77 -14.97 24.92
CA THR A 259 17.59 -15.66 23.64
C THR A 259 16.91 -14.68 22.68
N THR A 260 17.65 -13.69 22.21
CA THR A 260 17.39 -13.11 20.90
C THR A 260 18.19 -13.93 19.90
N SER A 261 17.76 -15.17 19.70
CA SER A 261 18.12 -15.92 18.51
C SER A 261 17.76 -15.04 17.31
N PRO A 262 18.66 -14.84 16.32
CA PRO A 262 18.31 -14.15 15.09
C PRO A 262 17.09 -14.88 14.50
N CYS A 263 16.03 -14.12 14.21
CA CYS A 263 14.76 -14.68 13.75
C CYS A 263 15.01 -15.57 12.53
N SER A 264 14.70 -16.86 12.69
CA SER A 264 14.71 -17.82 11.61
C SER A 264 13.77 -17.35 10.50
N ASN A 265 14.12 -17.63 9.23
CA ASN A 265 13.29 -17.34 8.07
C ASN A 265 12.02 -18.21 8.09
N LEU A 266 11.03 -17.81 8.88
CA LEU A 266 9.84 -18.60 9.22
C LEU A 266 8.90 -18.76 8.03
N LYS A 267 8.35 -19.98 7.89
CA LYS A 267 7.35 -20.28 6.86
C LYS A 267 5.98 -19.71 7.24
N PRO A 268 5.09 -19.43 6.27
CA PRO A 268 3.74 -18.92 6.55
C PRO A 268 2.94 -19.76 7.57
N ARG A 269 3.08 -21.09 7.54
CA ARG A 269 2.42 -22.02 8.47
C ARG A 269 2.94 -21.94 9.91
N GLU A 270 4.15 -21.44 10.11
CA GLU A 270 4.76 -21.26 11.43
C GLU A 270 4.39 -19.89 12.00
N VAL A 271 4.37 -18.86 11.14
CA VAL A 271 4.02 -17.48 11.51
C VAL A 271 2.64 -17.39 12.18
N ILE A 272 1.63 -18.08 11.63
CA ILE A 272 0.26 -18.08 12.20
C ILE A 272 0.17 -18.68 13.62
N LYS A 273 1.17 -19.46 14.05
CA LYS A 273 1.21 -20.05 15.40
C LYS A 273 1.78 -19.07 16.43
N HIS A 274 2.46 -18.01 16.00
CA HIS A 274 3.06 -17.03 16.90
C HIS A 274 2.07 -15.97 17.36
N ARG A 275 2.08 -15.65 18.66
CA ARG A 275 1.25 -14.57 19.25
C ARG A 275 1.54 -13.19 18.64
N ILE A 276 2.77 -12.97 18.19
CA ILE A 276 3.17 -11.68 17.58
C ILE A 276 2.43 -11.45 16.27
N PHE A 277 2.20 -12.50 15.47
CA PHE A 277 1.44 -12.40 14.23
C PHE A 277 0.02 -11.89 14.50
N TRP A 278 -0.70 -12.50 15.44
CA TRP A 278 -2.08 -12.08 15.76
C TRP A 278 -2.16 -10.67 16.36
N ARG A 279 -1.11 -10.21 17.06
CA ARG A 279 -1.03 -8.80 17.48
C ARG A 279 -0.90 -7.85 16.29
N LEU A 280 -0.03 -8.17 15.32
CA LEU A 280 0.10 -7.37 14.10
C LEU A 280 -1.20 -7.40 13.28
N TRP A 281 -1.83 -8.57 13.17
CA TRP A 281 -3.08 -8.77 12.44
C TRP A 281 -4.21 -7.92 13.03
N LEU A 282 -4.39 -7.93 14.35
CA LEU A 282 -5.40 -7.09 15.02
C LEU A 282 -5.12 -5.60 14.84
N ILE A 283 -3.85 -5.17 14.96
CA ILE A 283 -3.49 -3.76 14.71
C ILE A 283 -3.81 -3.39 13.26
N TYR A 284 -3.53 -4.27 12.30
CA TYR A 284 -3.83 -3.99 10.90
C TYR A 284 -5.35 -3.91 10.67
N PHE A 285 -6.11 -4.89 11.15
CA PHE A 285 -7.58 -4.95 11.09
C PHE A 285 -8.27 -3.70 11.61
N PHE A 286 -7.95 -3.25 12.83
CA PHE A 286 -8.60 -2.07 13.40
C PHE A 286 -8.24 -0.79 12.66
N ASN A 287 -6.99 -0.67 12.18
CA ASN A 287 -6.61 0.46 11.36
C ASN A 287 -7.34 0.44 10.02
N THR A 288 -7.38 -0.70 9.31
CA THR A 288 -8.01 -0.81 7.98
C THR A 288 -9.50 -0.52 8.00
N ILE A 289 -10.22 -0.85 9.09
CA ILE A 289 -11.62 -0.46 9.26
C ILE A 289 -11.78 1.07 9.29
N ALA A 290 -11.00 1.77 10.12
CA ALA A 290 -11.06 3.23 10.22
C ALA A 290 -10.74 3.90 8.88
N ILE A 291 -9.79 3.32 8.15
CA ILE A 291 -9.37 3.75 6.82
C ILE A 291 -10.47 3.55 5.78
N GLY A 292 -11.10 2.37 5.75
CA GLY A 292 -12.20 2.07 4.85
C GLY A 292 -13.35 3.06 5.02
N TYR A 293 -13.65 3.41 6.28
CA TYR A 293 -14.66 4.41 6.62
C TYR A 293 -14.32 5.79 6.05
N ILE A 294 -13.13 6.35 6.32
CA ILE A 294 -12.81 7.72 5.86
C ILE A 294 -12.70 7.82 4.33
N ASN A 295 -12.19 6.77 3.67
CA ASN A 295 -12.11 6.73 2.21
C ASN A 295 -13.50 6.72 1.56
N ALA A 296 -14.46 6.01 2.15
CA ALA A 296 -15.82 5.93 1.62
C ALA A 296 -16.67 7.15 2.00
N MET A 297 -16.61 7.58 3.26
CA MET A 297 -17.58 8.52 3.86
C MET A 297 -16.99 9.91 4.15
N GLY A 298 -15.70 10.14 3.93
CA GLY A 298 -15.05 11.42 4.26
C GLY A 298 -15.70 12.62 3.56
N LYS A 299 -15.94 12.53 2.25
CA LYS A 299 -16.65 13.58 1.51
C LYS A 299 -18.09 13.76 2.00
N SER A 300 -18.82 12.66 2.18
CA SER A 300 -20.22 12.65 2.63
C SER A 300 -20.39 13.32 3.98
N PHE A 301 -19.47 13.10 4.93
CA PHE A 301 -19.48 13.80 6.20
C PHE A 301 -19.26 15.31 6.01
N GLY A 302 -18.29 15.72 5.19
CA GLY A 302 -18.04 17.13 4.90
C GLY A 302 -19.25 17.84 4.29
N GLN A 303 -20.03 17.16 3.45
CA GLN A 303 -21.26 17.70 2.84
C GLN A 303 -22.37 18.03 3.84
N THR A 304 -22.33 17.48 5.06
CA THR A 304 -23.35 17.77 6.09
C THR A 304 -23.31 19.23 6.56
N PHE A 305 -22.17 19.91 6.45
CA PHE A 305 -22.00 21.32 6.86
C PHE A 305 -21.28 22.20 5.81
N ILE A 306 -20.65 21.61 4.79
CA ILE A 306 -19.98 22.33 3.69
C ILE A 306 -20.78 22.15 2.40
N LYS A 307 -21.48 23.19 1.96
CA LYS A 307 -22.30 23.19 0.72
C LYS A 307 -21.52 23.44 -0.57
N ASP A 308 -20.18 23.34 -0.51
CA ASP A 308 -19.26 23.65 -1.60
C ASP A 308 -18.59 22.37 -2.09
N ASP A 309 -19.23 21.72 -3.07
CA ASP A 309 -18.78 20.40 -3.54
C ASP A 309 -17.44 20.46 -4.26
N HIS A 310 -17.16 21.53 -5.01
CA HIS A 310 -15.89 21.74 -5.68
C HIS A 310 -14.75 21.86 -4.66
N PHE A 311 -14.95 22.63 -3.59
CA PHE A 311 -14.01 22.67 -2.48
C PHE A 311 -13.76 21.28 -1.87
N LEU A 312 -14.82 20.51 -1.60
CA LEU A 312 -14.71 19.17 -1.05
C LEU A 312 -13.95 18.21 -1.99
N ALA A 313 -14.14 18.32 -3.30
CA ALA A 313 -13.41 17.53 -4.29
C ALA A 313 -11.92 17.87 -4.32
N VAL A 314 -11.56 19.16 -4.23
CA VAL A 314 -10.17 19.61 -4.20
C VAL A 314 -9.45 19.11 -2.95
N ILE A 315 -10.04 19.25 -1.77
CA ILE A 315 -9.38 18.82 -0.52
C ILE A 315 -9.19 17.31 -0.44
N VAL A 316 -10.16 16.52 -0.95
CA VAL A 316 -10.03 15.05 -1.02
C VAL A 316 -8.93 14.66 -2.01
N SER A 317 -8.82 15.36 -3.14
CA SER A 317 -7.73 15.16 -4.09
C SER A 317 -6.37 15.48 -3.47
N MET A 318 -6.25 16.61 -2.76
CA MET A 318 -5.03 16.98 -2.05
C MET A 318 -4.67 15.99 -0.93
N ALA A 319 -5.65 15.32 -0.32
CA ALA A 319 -5.40 14.30 0.69
C ALA A 319 -4.54 13.13 0.16
N ALA A 320 -4.57 12.85 -1.15
CA ALA A 320 -3.68 11.88 -1.78
C ALA A 320 -2.19 12.30 -1.71
N VAL A 321 -1.89 13.60 -1.79
CA VAL A 321 -0.53 14.14 -1.61
C VAL A 321 -0.06 13.93 -0.18
N PHE A 322 -0.91 14.22 0.81
CA PHE A 322 -0.61 13.96 2.22
C PHE A 322 -0.46 12.47 2.51
N ASN A 323 -1.26 11.62 1.86
CA ASN A 323 -1.09 10.18 1.94
C ASN A 323 0.30 9.76 1.43
N ALA A 324 0.70 10.22 0.25
CA ALA A 324 1.99 9.88 -0.33
C ALA A 324 3.17 10.41 0.51
N GLY A 325 3.10 11.68 0.94
CA GLY A 325 4.12 12.30 1.79
C GLY A 325 4.25 11.61 3.15
N GLY A 326 3.11 11.24 3.76
CA GLY A 326 3.09 10.50 5.01
C GLY A 326 3.81 9.16 4.91
N ARG A 327 3.71 8.43 3.79
CA ARG A 327 4.43 7.15 3.61
C ARG A 327 5.94 7.33 3.74
N VAL A 328 6.47 8.38 3.15
CA VAL A 328 7.90 8.71 3.23
C VAL A 328 8.29 9.12 4.66
N VAL A 329 7.50 9.98 5.30
CA VAL A 329 7.79 10.46 6.67
C VAL A 329 7.72 9.34 7.69
N TRP A 330 6.66 8.54 7.70
CA TRP A 330 6.52 7.41 8.63
C TRP A 330 7.55 6.32 8.38
N GLY A 331 7.91 6.07 7.11
CA GLY A 331 9.00 5.19 6.75
C GLY A 331 10.33 5.64 7.33
N ARG A 332 10.67 6.92 7.16
CA ARG A 332 11.89 7.51 7.72
C ARG A 332 11.86 7.51 9.25
N LEU A 333 10.74 7.86 9.87
CA LEU A 333 10.61 7.89 11.31
C LEU A 333 10.81 6.50 11.93
N MET A 334 10.32 5.44 11.27
CA MET A 334 10.59 4.07 11.72
C MET A 334 12.08 3.72 11.68
N ASP A 335 12.78 4.10 10.60
CA ASP A 335 14.20 3.80 10.47
C ASP A 335 15.06 4.51 11.52
N ILE A 336 14.61 5.66 12.02
CA ILE A 336 15.31 6.42 13.07
C ILE A 336 14.95 5.92 14.47
N THR A 337 13.68 5.56 14.69
CA THR A 337 13.15 5.20 16.01
C THR A 337 13.03 3.67 16.14
N SER A 338 11.81 3.16 16.21
CA SER A 338 11.50 1.73 16.15
C SER A 338 10.07 1.54 15.65
N PHE A 339 9.77 0.34 15.13
CA PHE A 339 8.41 -0.01 14.72
C PHE A 339 7.38 0.22 15.85
N ARG A 340 7.72 -0.16 17.09
CA ARG A 340 6.80 -0.04 18.23
C ARG A 340 6.46 1.42 18.53
N VAL A 341 7.45 2.31 18.48
CA VAL A 341 7.25 3.75 18.73
C VAL A 341 6.43 4.36 17.59
N ALA A 342 6.84 4.13 16.33
CA ALA A 342 6.15 4.67 15.17
C ALA A 342 4.69 4.18 15.09
N MET A 343 4.44 2.89 15.32
CA MET A 343 3.08 2.33 15.27
C MET A 343 2.20 2.88 16.39
N ARG A 344 2.72 3.04 17.62
CA ARG A 344 1.98 3.68 18.72
C ARG A 344 1.62 5.12 18.39
N MET A 345 2.54 5.89 17.79
CA MET A 345 2.26 7.25 17.35
C MET A 345 1.16 7.27 16.29
N VAL A 346 1.26 6.44 15.25
CA VAL A 346 0.24 6.31 14.20
C VAL A 346 -1.13 5.98 14.79
N THR A 347 -1.24 4.94 15.62
CA THR A 347 -2.52 4.54 16.20
C THR A 347 -3.10 5.57 17.16
N SER A 348 -2.26 6.23 17.97
CA SER A 348 -2.73 7.24 18.93
C SER A 348 -3.20 8.50 18.21
N ILE A 349 -2.44 8.97 17.22
CA ILE A 349 -2.81 10.15 16.42
C ILE A 349 -4.09 9.87 15.63
N LEU A 350 -4.21 8.70 14.98
CA LEU A 350 -5.45 8.32 14.28
C LEU A 350 -6.64 8.26 15.24
N THR A 351 -6.50 7.63 16.40
CA THR A 351 -7.58 7.56 17.40
C THR A 351 -8.07 8.94 17.79
N VAL A 352 -7.15 9.87 18.09
CA VAL A 352 -7.51 11.26 18.46
C VAL A 352 -8.18 11.98 17.30
N LEU A 353 -7.64 11.88 16.09
CA LEU A 353 -8.19 12.55 14.91
C LEU A 353 -9.60 12.05 14.58
N PHE A 354 -9.85 10.74 14.65
CA PHE A 354 -11.19 10.18 14.44
C PHE A 354 -12.16 10.54 15.57
N ALA A 355 -11.74 10.46 16.83
CA ALA A 355 -12.58 10.82 17.97
C ALA A 355 -13.00 12.30 17.97
N THR A 356 -12.12 13.18 17.48
CA THR A 356 -12.36 14.63 17.41
C THR A 356 -12.94 15.09 16.07
N MET A 357 -13.09 14.19 15.10
CA MET A 357 -13.59 14.53 13.77
C MET A 357 -14.97 15.22 13.76
N PRO A 358 -15.94 14.85 14.63
CA PRO A 358 -17.21 15.58 14.74
C PRO A 358 -17.06 17.07 15.10
N LEU A 359 -15.97 17.47 15.77
CA LEU A 359 -15.73 18.87 16.12
C LEU A 359 -15.48 19.76 14.90
N THR A 360 -15.11 19.17 13.75
CA THR A 360 -14.85 19.91 12.52
C THR A 360 -16.08 20.65 11.99
N VAL A 361 -17.30 20.24 12.39
CA VAL A 361 -18.55 20.93 12.09
C VAL A 361 -18.53 22.38 12.61
N TYR A 362 -17.96 22.59 13.80
CA TYR A 362 -17.85 23.92 14.43
C TYR A 362 -16.66 24.73 13.91
N LEU A 363 -15.60 24.04 13.46
CA LEU A 363 -14.39 24.68 12.90
C LEU A 363 -14.56 25.10 11.42
N GLY A 364 -15.65 24.66 10.78
CA GLY A 364 -15.98 24.97 9.39
C GLY A 364 -15.00 24.38 8.38
N LYS A 365 -14.96 24.99 7.18
CA LYS A 365 -14.20 24.47 6.01
C LYS A 365 -12.72 24.23 6.31
N GLY A 366 -12.07 25.15 7.05
CA GLY A 366 -10.64 25.06 7.36
C GLY A 366 -10.32 23.90 8.31
N GLY A 367 -11.08 23.77 9.41
CA GLY A 367 -10.87 22.68 10.37
C GLY A 367 -11.07 21.31 9.76
N PHE A 368 -12.12 21.15 8.95
CA PHE A 368 -12.35 19.89 8.22
C PHE A 368 -11.18 19.53 7.30
N THR A 369 -10.64 20.50 6.57
CA THR A 369 -9.51 20.29 5.64
C THR A 369 -8.26 19.82 6.39
N ILE A 370 -7.91 20.47 7.50
CA ILE A 370 -6.75 20.11 8.32
C ILE A 370 -6.91 18.70 8.88
N TRP A 371 -8.09 18.36 9.41
CA TRP A 371 -8.36 17.02 9.94
C TRP A 371 -8.26 15.95 8.87
N LEU A 372 -8.85 16.19 7.70
CA LEU A 372 -8.82 15.23 6.59
C LEU A 372 -7.38 14.95 6.15
N TRP A 373 -6.58 16.00 5.93
CA TRP A 373 -5.18 15.84 5.54
C TRP A 373 -4.32 15.18 6.62
N ALA A 374 -4.54 15.52 7.89
CA ALA A 374 -3.86 14.88 9.02
C ALA A 374 -4.20 13.39 9.13
N ILE A 375 -5.47 13.02 8.91
CA ILE A 375 -5.92 11.62 8.88
C ILE A 375 -5.22 10.91 7.73
N PHE A 376 -5.25 11.43 6.50
CA PHE A 376 -4.62 10.78 5.34
C PHE A 376 -3.10 10.66 5.47
N PHE A 377 -2.45 11.67 6.06
CA PHE A 377 -1.02 11.63 6.39
C PHE A 377 -0.72 10.51 7.39
N THR A 378 -1.48 10.40 8.47
CA THR A 378 -1.24 9.41 9.54
C THR A 378 -1.60 7.99 9.11
N PHE A 379 -2.73 7.85 8.40
CA PHE A 379 -3.23 6.61 7.79
C PHE A 379 -2.15 5.89 7.00
N SER A 380 -1.42 6.65 6.18
CA SER A 380 -0.40 6.13 5.30
C SER A 380 0.72 5.36 6.03
N GLY A 381 0.97 5.70 7.30
CA GLY A 381 1.95 5.03 8.14
C GLY A 381 1.66 3.54 8.29
N THR A 382 0.40 3.13 8.45
CA THR A 382 0.03 1.71 8.60
C THR A 382 0.53 0.84 7.44
N PHE A 383 0.50 1.35 6.20
CA PHE A 383 0.91 0.60 5.00
C PHE A 383 2.42 0.52 4.83
N VAL A 384 3.16 1.44 5.44
CA VAL A 384 4.63 1.44 5.40
C VAL A 384 5.21 0.66 6.58
N LEU A 385 4.57 0.79 7.74
CA LEU A 385 5.08 0.22 8.97
C LEU A 385 4.91 -1.30 9.03
N MET A 386 3.77 -1.81 8.58
CA MET A 386 3.45 -3.23 8.63
C MET A 386 4.36 -4.15 7.80
N PRO A 387 4.61 -3.90 6.50
CA PRO A 387 5.50 -4.75 5.71
C PRO A 387 6.91 -4.81 6.32
N THR A 388 7.46 -3.66 6.69
CA THR A 388 8.78 -3.58 7.34
C THR A 388 8.81 -4.36 8.66
N ALA A 389 7.72 -4.35 9.43
CA ALA A 389 7.61 -5.11 10.68
C ALA A 389 7.55 -6.62 10.45
N VAL A 390 6.81 -7.07 9.43
CA VAL A 390 6.73 -8.49 9.05
C VAL A 390 8.10 -9.02 8.67
N GLU A 391 8.84 -8.30 7.82
CA GLU A 391 10.18 -8.73 7.42
C GLU A 391 11.15 -8.76 8.61
N LYS A 392 11.16 -7.71 9.45
CA LYS A 392 12.03 -7.65 10.64
C LYS A 392 11.69 -8.73 11.68
N THR A 393 10.43 -9.18 11.75
CA THR A 393 9.98 -10.14 12.78
C THR A 393 10.06 -11.59 12.31
N PHE A 394 9.77 -11.86 11.03
CA PHE A 394 9.61 -13.23 10.51
C PHE A 394 10.64 -13.60 9.43
N GLY A 395 11.55 -12.69 9.07
CA GLY A 395 12.61 -12.90 8.09
C GLY A 395 12.22 -12.48 6.67
N ALA A 396 13.25 -12.44 5.80
CA ALA A 396 13.12 -11.94 4.43
C ALA A 396 12.72 -13.03 3.42
N ASP A 397 13.03 -14.31 3.67
CA ASP A 397 12.86 -15.38 2.66
C ASP A 397 11.40 -15.65 2.28
N HIS A 398 10.49 -15.57 3.26
CA HIS A 398 9.05 -15.77 3.08
C HIS A 398 8.25 -14.48 3.31
N TYR A 399 8.93 -13.33 3.29
CA TYR A 399 8.34 -12.03 3.61
C TYR A 399 7.02 -11.79 2.86
N SER A 400 7.01 -11.95 1.53
CA SER A 400 5.84 -11.63 0.71
C SER A 400 4.62 -12.47 1.07
N ALA A 401 4.81 -13.76 1.37
CA ALA A 401 3.71 -14.65 1.78
C ALA A 401 3.26 -14.36 3.22
N ASN A 402 4.21 -14.09 4.13
CA ASN A 402 3.93 -13.72 5.52
C ASN A 402 3.18 -12.39 5.61
N TYR A 403 3.52 -11.43 4.76
CA TYR A 403 2.82 -10.15 4.65
C TYR A 403 1.44 -10.33 4.01
N GLY A 404 1.32 -11.21 3.02
CA GLY A 404 0.01 -11.59 2.47
C GLY A 404 -0.94 -12.14 3.53
N LEU A 405 -0.46 -12.94 4.48
CA LEU A 405 -1.30 -13.43 5.59
C LEU A 405 -1.82 -12.29 6.46
N LEU A 406 -1.03 -11.25 6.69
CA LEU A 406 -1.48 -10.07 7.44
C LEU A 406 -2.57 -9.31 6.68
N PHE A 407 -2.44 -9.21 5.36
CA PHE A 407 -3.35 -8.49 4.51
C PHE A 407 -4.74 -9.12 4.39
N THR A 408 -4.91 -10.38 4.82
CA THR A 408 -6.23 -11.02 4.94
C THR A 408 -7.14 -10.35 5.96
N SER A 409 -6.61 -9.44 6.80
CA SER A 409 -7.40 -8.66 7.75
C SER A 409 -7.98 -7.37 7.17
N GLN A 410 -7.65 -7.02 5.93
CA GLN A 410 -8.20 -5.86 5.22
C GLN A 410 -9.52 -6.25 4.58
#